data_AF-A0A661K273-F1
#
_entry.id   AF-A0A661K273-F1
#
_cell.length_a   1.000
_cell.length_b   1.000
_cell.length_c   1.000
_cell.angle_alpha   90.00
_cell.angle_beta   90.00
_cell.angle_gamma   90.00
#
_symmetry.space_group_name_H-M   'P 1'
#
loop_
_entity.id
_entity.type
_entity.pdbx_description
1 polymer ?
#
loop_
_entity_poly.entity_id
_entity_poly.type
_entity_poly.pdbx_seq_one_letter_code
_entity_poly.pdbx_strand_id
1 'polypeptide(L)'
;MVQPASHPRDPRGGARGRGHRRRALPQHVRLGQPEARHRGEGLPKGEGNPQQTRDRLFLRPSRPLGGGPGGGPEEGLRDPPHPGAGRPGHGGPLVLASGEKEMAEGRLILGKEALDLLRASGLSVLRTEEALDEAQAVEAARAVGYPVALKLSQAVHKTELGGVRVGLRYAEEVRGAFRQLRRLQPTGPLLLQEMGQGLEAFVGVLTDPSFGPVLAFGLGGIFVEVLEDLSFRLIPIGREDAREMIEELRAYPALSGARGRRVDLEALEGLLLGVSDLVKARPQLLEMDLNPVFLSEDGYRICDARIIQAP
;
A
#
# COMPACT_ATOMS: atom_id res chain seq x y z
N MET A 1 -60.60 4.59 -38.13
CA MET A 1 -60.10 5.77 -38.87
C MET A 1 -58.60 5.60 -39.03
N VAL A 2 -58.19 4.97 -40.13
CA VAL A 2 -57.58 5.60 -41.33
C VAL A 2 -56.10 5.97 -41.09
N GLN A 3 -55.23 5.07 -41.58
CA GLN A 3 -53.82 5.24 -41.96
C GLN A 3 -53.70 6.20 -43.19
N PRO A 4 -52.55 6.45 -43.93
CA PRO A 4 -51.29 5.67 -43.99
C PRO A 4 -49.96 6.38 -44.43
N ALA A 5 -48.90 5.54 -44.50
CA ALA A 5 -47.79 5.48 -45.50
C ALA A 5 -46.74 6.63 -45.55
N SER A 6 -45.45 6.45 -45.88
CA SER A 6 -44.84 5.51 -46.85
C SER A 6 -43.30 5.38 -46.68
N HIS A 7 -42.77 4.17 -46.85
CA HIS A 7 -41.41 3.82 -47.32
C HIS A 7 -41.37 3.89 -48.88
N PRO A 8 -40.32 3.44 -49.65
CA PRO A 8 -38.83 3.47 -49.56
C PRO A 8 -38.16 3.87 -50.92
N ARG A 9 -36.79 3.91 -51.03
CA ARG A 9 -35.93 3.30 -52.11
C ARG A 9 -34.53 3.97 -52.32
N ASP A 10 -33.55 3.07 -52.45
CA ASP A 10 -32.15 3.09 -52.98
C ASP A 10 -32.11 3.38 -54.53
N PRO A 11 -31.02 3.35 -55.37
CA PRO A 11 -29.54 3.25 -55.21
C PRO A 11 -28.65 4.03 -56.27
N ARG A 12 -27.30 3.81 -56.19
CA ARG A 12 -26.25 3.81 -57.28
C ARG A 12 -25.63 5.09 -57.90
N GLY A 13 -24.29 5.05 -58.04
CA GLY A 13 -23.45 5.66 -59.11
C GLY A 13 -22.19 6.37 -58.56
N GLY A 14 -20.93 6.20 -59.00
CA GLY A 14 -20.28 5.51 -60.12
C GLY A 14 -19.03 6.31 -60.58
N ALA A 15 -17.93 5.60 -60.90
CA ALA A 15 -16.72 6.01 -61.69
C ALA A 15 -15.70 7.03 -61.09
N ARG A 16 -14.42 6.67 -60.85
CA ARG A 16 -13.26 6.33 -61.74
C ARG A 16 -12.68 7.52 -62.53
N GLY A 17 -11.40 7.82 -62.28
CA GLY A 17 -10.53 8.60 -63.16
C GLY A 17 -9.05 8.37 -62.85
N ARG A 18 -8.36 7.58 -63.69
CA ARG A 18 -6.90 7.41 -63.72
C ARG A 18 -6.27 8.45 -64.64
N GLY A 19 -5.09 8.97 -64.28
CA GLY A 19 -4.24 9.77 -65.16
C GLY A 19 -2.76 9.42 -64.97
N HIS A 20 -2.21 8.64 -65.90
CA HIS A 20 -0.77 8.40 -66.08
C HIS A 20 -0.09 9.60 -66.74
N ARG A 21 1.12 9.97 -66.29
CA ARG A 21 2.24 10.37 -67.20
C ARG A 21 3.59 9.94 -66.63
N ARG A 22 4.44 9.45 -67.53
CA ARG A 22 5.77 8.82 -67.36
C ARG A 22 6.92 9.84 -67.54
N ARG A 23 8.14 9.35 -67.22
CA ARG A 23 9.52 9.74 -67.68
C ARG A 23 10.25 10.72 -66.74
N ALA A 24 11.54 10.60 -66.43
CA ALA A 24 12.64 9.73 -66.88
C ALA A 24 13.81 9.76 -65.85
N LEU A 25 14.68 8.73 -65.90
CA LEU A 25 16.04 8.68 -65.29
C LEU A 25 17.09 9.24 -66.29
N PRO A 26 18.26 9.70 -65.81
CA PRO A 26 19.53 8.93 -65.93
C PRO A 26 20.44 9.06 -64.66
N GLN A 27 21.09 8.01 -64.12
CA GLN A 27 22.36 7.30 -64.46
C GLN A 27 23.72 8.00 -64.15
N HIS A 28 24.52 7.29 -63.30
CA HIS A 28 25.99 7.31 -63.07
C HIS A 28 26.61 8.54 -62.34
N VAL A 29 27.56 8.46 -61.37
CA VAL A 29 28.81 7.68 -61.23
C VAL A 29 29.28 7.58 -59.74
N ARG A 30 29.77 6.38 -59.39
CA ARG A 30 30.80 5.88 -58.42
C ARG A 30 31.61 6.78 -57.45
N LEU A 31 31.88 6.12 -56.29
CA LEU A 31 33.12 5.96 -55.47
C LEU A 31 33.42 6.92 -54.29
N GLY A 32 33.61 6.30 -53.12
CA GLY A 32 34.38 6.85 -51.99
C GLY A 32 33.90 6.40 -50.61
N GLN A 33 34.32 5.21 -50.14
CA GLN A 33 34.51 4.98 -48.70
C GLN A 33 35.85 5.61 -48.28
N PRO A 34 36.01 6.05 -47.01
CA PRO A 34 36.53 5.11 -46.02
C PRO A 34 35.86 5.17 -44.63
N GLU A 35 35.96 4.01 -44.00
CA GLU A 35 35.88 3.64 -42.58
C GLU A 35 35.80 4.75 -41.52
N ALA A 36 34.81 4.63 -40.63
CA ALA A 36 34.97 5.02 -39.22
C ALA A 36 34.22 4.01 -38.34
N ARG A 37 35.01 3.17 -37.65
CA ARG A 37 34.55 2.32 -36.56
C ARG A 37 34.12 3.22 -35.41
N HIS A 38 32.83 3.26 -35.08
CA HIS A 38 32.39 3.65 -33.75
C HIS A 38 31.66 2.47 -33.11
N ARG A 39 32.38 1.80 -32.20
CA ARG A 39 31.78 1.10 -31.08
C ARG A 39 31.00 2.17 -30.29
N GLY A 40 29.68 2.13 -30.39
CA GLY A 40 28.77 2.79 -29.46
C GLY A 40 28.30 1.74 -28.48
N GLU A 41 28.87 1.80 -27.28
CA GLU A 41 28.61 0.94 -26.14
C GLU A 41 27.11 0.90 -25.84
N GLY A 42 26.59 -0.32 -25.61
CA GLY A 42 25.25 -0.51 -25.09
C GLY A 42 25.15 0.18 -23.73
N LEU A 43 24.11 1.00 -23.58
CA LEU A 43 23.68 1.52 -22.28
C LEU A 43 23.54 0.34 -21.30
N PRO A 44 24.18 0.37 -20.12
CA PRO A 44 24.01 -0.68 -19.15
C PRO A 44 22.55 -0.64 -18.66
N LYS A 45 21.86 -1.78 -18.79
CA LYS A 45 20.65 -2.05 -18.00
C LYS A 45 21.06 -1.93 -16.54
N GLY A 46 20.56 -0.90 -15.85
CA GLY A 46 20.79 -0.73 -14.43
C GLY A 46 20.09 -1.84 -13.67
N GLU A 47 20.76 -2.98 -13.49
CA GLU A 47 20.44 -3.95 -12.46
C GLU A 47 20.78 -3.32 -11.10
N GLY A 48 19.90 -2.46 -10.60
CA GLY A 48 19.90 -2.08 -9.19
C GLY A 48 19.59 -3.33 -8.38
N ASN A 49 20.54 -3.79 -7.57
CA ASN A 49 20.40 -5.00 -6.77
C ASN A 49 19.25 -4.81 -5.75
N PRO A 50 18.10 -5.51 -5.88
CA PRO A 50 16.98 -5.38 -4.96
C PRO A 50 17.37 -5.68 -3.51
N GLN A 51 18.42 -6.50 -3.32
CA GLN A 51 18.99 -6.82 -2.02
C GLN A 51 19.58 -5.58 -1.30
N GLN A 52 20.18 -4.63 -2.01
CA GLN A 52 20.70 -3.39 -1.42
C GLN A 52 19.59 -2.43 -1.00
N THR A 53 18.51 -2.36 -1.78
CA THR A 53 17.30 -1.61 -1.44
C THR A 53 16.62 -2.23 -0.22
N ARG A 54 16.56 -3.57 -0.16
CA ARG A 54 16.09 -4.34 1.00
C ARG A 54 16.89 -3.98 2.26
N ASP A 55 18.21 -4.07 2.21
CA ASP A 55 19.08 -3.84 3.37
C ASP A 55 19.03 -2.38 3.88
N ARG A 56 18.70 -1.40 3.02
CA ARG A 56 18.46 -0.01 3.42
C ARG A 56 17.08 0.24 4.02
N LEU A 57 16.08 -0.58 3.67
CA LEU A 57 14.69 -0.43 4.09
C LEU A 57 14.38 -1.06 5.43
N PHE A 58 15.13 -2.10 5.81
CA PHE A 58 15.04 -2.73 7.11
C PHE A 58 16.04 -2.11 8.08
N LEU A 59 15.66 -1.01 8.77
CA LEU A 59 16.39 -0.64 9.98
C LEU A 59 15.91 -1.51 11.14
N ARG A 60 16.80 -2.39 11.59
CA ARG A 60 16.62 -3.08 12.87
C ARG A 60 16.57 -2.03 13.98
N PRO A 61 15.55 -2.04 14.88
CA PRO A 61 15.64 -1.25 16.10
C PRO A 61 16.91 -1.69 16.84
N SER A 62 17.74 -0.69 17.14
CA SER A 62 18.98 -0.90 17.89
C SER A 62 18.61 -1.55 19.22
N ARG A 63 19.23 -2.70 19.54
CA ARG A 63 19.13 -3.30 20.87
C ARG A 63 19.44 -2.21 21.92
N PRO A 64 18.68 -2.11 23.02
CA PRO A 64 19.10 -1.24 24.11
C PRO A 64 20.47 -1.73 24.62
N LEU A 65 21.43 -0.81 24.59
CA LEU A 65 22.72 -0.96 25.24
C LEU A 65 22.48 -0.99 26.75
N GLY A 66 22.75 -2.12 27.41
CA GLY A 66 22.88 -2.16 28.88
C GLY A 66 22.75 -3.53 29.51
N GLY A 67 23.84 -4.01 30.13
CA GLY A 67 23.82 -5.10 31.11
C GLY A 67 25.12 -5.91 31.13
N GLY A 68 26.06 -5.53 32.01
CA GLY A 68 27.39 -6.15 32.15
C GLY A 68 27.39 -7.61 32.68
N PRO A 69 28.58 -8.23 32.79
CA PRO A 69 28.70 -9.64 33.12
C PRO A 69 28.63 -9.86 34.64
N GLY A 70 27.69 -10.71 35.08
CA GLY A 70 27.67 -11.26 36.43
C GLY A 70 27.36 -12.76 36.33
N GLY A 71 28.37 -13.58 36.64
CA GLY A 71 28.25 -15.04 36.65
C GLY A 71 27.85 -15.61 38.01
N GLY A 72 27.36 -16.85 38.00
CA GLY A 72 27.35 -17.76 39.15
C GLY A 72 25.96 -18.36 39.48
N PRO A 73 25.89 -19.61 40.00
CA PRO A 73 25.06 -20.65 39.38
C PRO A 73 24.08 -21.40 40.31
N GLU A 74 23.31 -22.29 39.67
CA GLU A 74 22.59 -23.51 40.15
C GLU A 74 21.33 -23.41 41.05
N GLU A 75 20.22 -23.98 40.57
CA GLU A 75 19.56 -25.22 41.10
C GLU A 75 18.05 -25.28 40.75
N GLY A 76 17.55 -26.49 40.44
CA GLY A 76 16.16 -26.87 40.75
C GLY A 76 15.22 -27.24 39.60
N LEU A 77 15.27 -28.50 39.20
CA LEU A 77 14.30 -29.19 38.33
C LEU A 77 12.93 -29.36 39.04
N ARG A 78 11.82 -28.87 38.46
CA ARG A 78 10.44 -29.34 38.72
C ARG A 78 9.56 -29.25 37.46
N ASP A 79 8.74 -30.29 37.27
CA ASP A 79 7.85 -30.59 36.14
C ASP A 79 6.74 -29.54 35.85
N PRO A 80 6.14 -29.56 34.63
CA PRO A 80 5.39 -28.44 34.07
C PRO A 80 3.88 -28.49 34.42
N PRO A 81 3.20 -27.34 34.51
CA PRO A 81 1.76 -27.28 34.33
C PRO A 81 1.37 -26.98 32.86
N HIS A 82 0.27 -27.62 32.46
CA HIS A 82 -0.42 -27.64 31.16
C HIS A 82 -0.70 -26.27 30.46
N PRO A 83 -1.01 -26.29 29.14
CA PRO A 83 -0.97 -25.09 28.29
C PRO A 83 -2.23 -24.23 28.44
N GLY A 84 -2.08 -23.09 29.10
CA GLY A 84 -3.01 -21.96 28.99
C GLY A 84 -2.61 -21.08 27.81
N ALA A 85 -3.59 -20.74 26.97
CA ALA A 85 -3.46 -19.94 25.76
C ALA A 85 -2.67 -18.63 25.95
N GLY A 86 -1.38 -18.67 25.68
CA GLY A 86 -0.55 -17.48 25.45
C GLY A 86 -0.63 -17.11 23.98
N ARG A 87 -1.33 -16.01 23.67
CA ARG A 87 -1.23 -15.38 22.35
C ARG A 87 0.23 -14.99 22.12
N PRO A 88 0.86 -15.34 20.98
CA PRO A 88 2.20 -14.85 20.68
C PRO A 88 2.15 -13.32 20.63
N GLY A 89 3.09 -12.69 21.34
CA GLY A 89 3.21 -11.24 21.45
C GLY A 89 3.31 -10.58 20.09
N HIS A 90 2.57 -9.49 19.92
CA HIS A 90 2.69 -8.60 18.77
C HIS A 90 4.08 -7.96 18.78
N GLY A 91 4.90 -8.30 17.77
CA GLY A 91 6.09 -7.53 17.43
C GLY A 91 5.68 -6.16 16.91
N GLY A 92 6.52 -5.14 17.09
CA GLY A 92 6.22 -3.78 16.62
C GLY A 92 6.11 -3.72 15.09
N PRO A 93 5.42 -2.70 14.53
CA PRO A 93 5.14 -2.61 13.11
C PRO A 93 6.41 -2.41 12.29
N LEU A 94 6.43 -3.00 11.07
CA LEU A 94 7.43 -2.70 10.06
C LEU A 94 7.31 -1.22 9.66
N VAL A 95 8.37 -0.46 9.87
CA VAL A 95 8.56 0.86 9.28
C VAL A 95 9.53 0.69 8.12
N LEU A 96 9.14 1.07 6.89
CA LEU A 96 10.09 1.24 5.78
C LEU A 96 10.96 2.44 6.14
N ALA A 97 12.00 2.20 6.91
CA ALA A 97 12.77 3.28 7.49
C ALA A 97 13.88 3.67 6.52
N SER A 98 13.69 4.77 5.80
CA SER A 98 14.82 5.69 5.62
C SER A 98 15.19 6.19 7.03
N GLY A 99 16.43 5.93 7.46
CA GLY A 99 17.00 6.35 8.75
C GLY A 99 16.24 7.43 9.51
N GLU A 100 15.89 7.15 10.77
CA GLU A 100 15.38 8.12 11.76
C GLU A 100 16.30 9.37 11.94
N LYS A 101 17.40 9.48 11.18
CA LYS A 101 18.42 10.52 11.28
C LYS A 101 18.48 11.54 10.15
N GLU A 102 17.69 11.43 9.07
CA GLU A 102 17.71 12.43 7.97
C GLU A 102 16.31 12.80 7.43
N MET A 103 15.29 12.92 8.29
CA MET A 103 14.01 13.50 7.89
C MET A 103 14.05 15.03 7.96
N ALA A 104 14.77 15.66 7.04
CA ALA A 104 14.66 17.10 6.77
C ALA A 104 13.65 17.32 5.62
N GLU A 105 12.59 18.09 5.92
CA GLU A 105 11.68 18.75 4.95
C GLU A 105 10.55 17.91 4.31
N GLY A 106 9.66 17.29 5.11
CA GLY A 106 8.41 16.74 4.58
C GLY A 106 7.21 16.89 5.53
N ARG A 107 6.03 17.21 4.99
CA ARG A 107 4.75 17.22 5.72
C ARG A 107 4.27 15.79 5.96
N LEU A 108 4.13 15.44 7.24
CA LEU A 108 3.52 14.19 7.67
C LEU A 108 1.98 14.30 7.63
N ILE A 109 1.33 13.37 6.94
CA ILE A 109 -0.12 13.26 6.81
C ILE A 109 -0.56 11.94 7.46
N LEU A 110 -1.48 12.02 8.44
CA LEU A 110 -1.97 10.90 9.25
C LEU A 110 -3.49 10.94 9.37
N GLY A 111 -4.05 9.85 9.90
CA GLY A 111 -5.44 9.78 10.34
C GLY A 111 -6.43 9.95 9.19
N LYS A 112 -7.51 10.70 9.42
CA LYS A 112 -8.57 10.86 8.42
C LYS A 112 -8.07 11.58 7.16
N GLU A 113 -7.15 12.54 7.29
CA GLU A 113 -6.59 13.26 6.15
C GLU A 113 -5.88 12.30 5.18
N ALA A 114 -5.06 11.36 5.70
CA ALA A 114 -4.39 10.36 4.88
C ALA A 114 -5.39 9.44 4.17
N LEU A 115 -6.42 8.97 4.91
CA LEU A 115 -7.45 8.09 4.34
C LEU A 115 -8.31 8.80 3.29
N ASP A 116 -8.62 10.08 3.50
CA ASP A 116 -9.39 10.88 2.54
C ASP A 116 -8.58 11.15 1.26
N LEU A 117 -7.27 11.36 1.36
CA LEU A 117 -6.38 11.47 0.20
C LEU A 117 -6.39 10.19 -0.64
N LEU A 118 -6.29 9.03 0.01
CA LEU A 118 -6.34 7.73 -0.66
C LEU A 118 -7.70 7.49 -1.31
N ARG A 119 -8.80 7.78 -0.60
CA ARG A 119 -10.17 7.68 -1.14
C ARG A 119 -10.37 8.59 -2.35
N ALA A 120 -9.91 9.83 -2.29
CA ALA A 120 -9.97 10.78 -3.41
C ALA A 120 -9.13 10.32 -4.61
N SER A 121 -8.16 9.43 -4.39
CA SER A 121 -7.33 8.82 -5.44
C SER A 121 -7.92 7.49 -5.96
N GLY A 122 -9.14 7.15 -5.56
CA GLY A 122 -9.85 5.95 -6.02
C GLY A 122 -9.51 4.67 -5.22
N LEU A 123 -8.73 4.77 -4.15
CA LEU A 123 -8.38 3.62 -3.32
C LEU A 123 -9.46 3.35 -2.27
N SER A 124 -9.76 2.06 -2.05
CA SER A 124 -10.75 1.63 -1.07
C SER A 124 -10.19 1.67 0.35
N VAL A 125 -10.80 2.48 1.22
CA VAL A 125 -10.42 2.67 2.62
C VAL A 125 -11.58 2.34 3.54
N LEU A 126 -11.32 1.91 4.78
CA LEU A 126 -12.36 1.71 5.78
C LEU A 126 -13.13 3.00 6.06
N ARG A 127 -14.44 2.88 6.27
CA ARG A 127 -15.25 4.03 6.64
C ARG A 127 -14.77 4.57 7.99
N THR A 128 -14.44 5.87 7.99
CA THR A 128 -13.78 6.54 9.12
C THR A 128 -14.39 7.91 9.33
N GLU A 129 -14.75 8.22 10.57
CA GLU A 129 -15.30 9.48 11.02
C GLU A 129 -14.46 10.05 12.17
N GLU A 130 -14.53 11.36 12.38
CA GLU A 130 -13.83 12.06 13.45
C GLU A 130 -14.79 12.48 14.57
N ALA A 131 -14.28 12.50 15.81
CA ALA A 131 -15.00 13.00 16.96
C ALA A 131 -14.10 13.82 17.88
N LEU A 132 -14.54 15.03 18.24
CA LEU A 132 -13.86 15.92 19.18
C LEU A 132 -14.34 15.70 20.63
N ASP A 133 -15.54 15.15 20.82
CA ASP A 133 -16.12 14.88 22.13
C ASP A 133 -16.92 13.56 22.19
N GLU A 134 -17.39 13.19 23.39
CA GLU A 134 -18.14 11.95 23.62
C GLU A 134 -19.47 11.89 22.87
N ALA A 135 -20.13 13.03 22.63
CA ALA A 135 -21.40 13.07 21.93
C ALA A 135 -21.18 12.79 20.44
N GLN A 136 -20.24 13.52 19.82
CA GLN A 136 -19.80 13.30 18.46
C GLN A 136 -19.31 11.87 18.23
N ALA A 137 -18.61 11.27 19.21
CA ALA A 137 -18.12 9.90 19.09
C ALA A 137 -19.25 8.87 18.97
N VAL A 138 -20.35 9.06 19.71
CA VAL A 138 -21.52 8.17 19.62
C VAL A 138 -22.26 8.38 18.31
N GLU A 139 -22.39 9.61 17.83
CA GLU A 139 -22.99 9.92 16.53
C GLU A 139 -22.18 9.34 15.38
N ALA A 140 -20.87 9.55 15.39
CA ALA A 140 -19.92 8.98 14.44
C ALA A 140 -19.98 7.45 14.44
N ALA A 141 -20.02 6.81 15.61
CA ALA A 141 -20.13 5.35 15.71
C ALA A 141 -21.44 4.81 15.10
N ARG A 142 -22.57 5.52 15.30
CA ARG A 142 -23.85 5.17 14.65
C ARG A 142 -23.79 5.38 13.15
N ALA A 143 -23.14 6.45 12.69
CA ALA A 143 -22.97 6.73 11.27
C ALA A 143 -22.17 5.61 10.62
N VAL A 144 -21.00 5.24 11.18
CA VAL A 144 -20.14 4.15 10.69
C VAL A 144 -20.88 2.81 10.71
N GLY A 145 -21.56 2.49 11.81
CA GLY A 145 -22.24 1.22 12.04
C GLY A 145 -21.46 0.31 12.98
N TYR A 146 -22.14 -0.24 14.00
CA TYR A 146 -21.51 -1.12 15.00
C TYR A 146 -21.27 -2.54 14.47
N PRO A 147 -20.24 -3.26 14.97
CA PRO A 147 -19.22 -2.80 15.92
C PRO A 147 -18.18 -1.88 15.27
N VAL A 148 -17.61 -0.95 16.06
CA VAL A 148 -16.60 0.01 15.60
C VAL A 148 -15.29 -0.09 16.38
N ALA A 149 -14.23 0.43 15.79
CA ALA A 149 -12.99 0.77 16.47
C ALA A 149 -12.94 2.28 16.79
N LEU A 150 -12.33 2.64 17.91
CA LEU A 150 -11.96 4.01 18.28
C LEU A 150 -10.43 4.10 18.38
N LYS A 151 -9.83 5.08 17.72
CA LYS A 151 -8.37 5.21 17.57
C LYS A 151 -7.88 6.63 17.79
N LEU A 152 -6.65 6.80 18.25
CA LEU A 152 -5.95 8.10 18.18
C LEU A 152 -5.76 8.54 16.73
N SER A 153 -5.79 9.84 16.45
CA SER A 153 -5.57 10.36 15.08
C SER A 153 -4.12 10.80 14.84
N GLN A 154 -3.39 11.16 15.90
CA GLN A 154 -2.06 11.78 15.81
C GLN A 154 -0.92 10.90 16.34
N ALA A 155 -1.10 9.57 16.33
CA ALA A 155 -0.05 8.65 16.75
C ALA A 155 0.29 7.68 15.61
N VAL A 156 1.60 7.44 15.42
CA VAL A 156 2.11 6.43 14.47
C VAL A 156 1.96 5.03 15.08
N HIS A 157 2.40 4.84 16.34
CA HIS A 157 2.32 3.55 17.06
C HIS A 157 1.10 3.46 18.00
N LYS A 158 -0.10 3.66 17.45
CA LYS A 158 -1.36 3.78 18.23
C LYS A 158 -1.60 2.58 19.16
N THR A 159 -1.37 1.36 18.69
CA THR A 159 -1.69 0.13 19.45
C THR A 159 -0.78 -0.05 20.66
N GLU A 160 0.52 0.20 20.53
CA GLU A 160 1.52 0.05 21.59
C GLU A 160 1.25 0.99 22.77
N LEU A 161 0.69 2.17 22.47
CA LEU A 161 0.27 3.16 23.47
C LEU A 161 -1.10 2.85 24.09
N GLY A 162 -1.73 1.73 23.74
CA GLY A 162 -3.12 1.46 24.09
C GLY A 162 -4.07 2.51 23.51
N GLY A 163 -3.71 3.13 22.39
CA GLY A 163 -4.45 4.17 21.67
C GLY A 163 -5.52 3.64 20.71
N VAL A 164 -5.83 2.34 20.78
CA VAL A 164 -6.88 1.70 19.99
C VAL A 164 -7.83 0.93 20.91
N ARG A 165 -9.13 1.07 20.68
CA ARG A 165 -10.20 0.23 21.25
C ARG A 165 -10.99 -0.37 20.10
N VAL A 166 -11.14 -1.68 20.06
CA VAL A 166 -11.83 -2.39 18.97
C VAL A 166 -13.08 -3.09 19.47
N GLY A 167 -14.01 -3.40 18.57
CA GLY A 167 -15.19 -4.20 18.90
C GLY A 167 -16.16 -3.50 19.83
N LEU A 168 -16.26 -2.17 19.76
CA LEU A 168 -17.25 -1.38 20.51
C LEU A 168 -18.61 -1.58 19.85
N ARG A 169 -19.57 -2.16 20.56
CA ARG A 169 -20.84 -2.66 20.03
C ARG A 169 -22.02 -1.71 20.26
N TYR A 170 -21.90 -0.77 21.20
CA TYR A 170 -22.96 0.16 21.54
C TYR A 170 -22.42 1.46 22.17
N ALA A 171 -23.30 2.45 22.31
CA ALA A 171 -22.93 3.82 22.70
C ALA A 171 -22.13 3.92 24.02
N GLU A 172 -22.51 3.17 25.05
CA GLU A 172 -21.81 3.25 26.35
C GLU A 172 -20.37 2.69 26.28
N GLU A 173 -20.12 1.63 25.50
CA GLU A 173 -18.76 1.15 25.23
C GLU A 173 -17.94 2.24 24.52
N VAL A 174 -18.54 2.99 23.58
CA VAL A 174 -17.90 4.11 22.89
C VAL A 174 -17.57 5.26 23.85
N ARG A 175 -18.49 5.68 24.72
CA ARG A 175 -18.24 6.73 25.73
C ARG A 175 -17.10 6.36 26.65
N GLY A 176 -17.11 5.12 27.16
CA GLY A 176 -16.04 4.60 28.01
C GLY A 176 -14.68 4.62 27.31
N ALA A 177 -14.62 4.11 26.08
CA ALA A 177 -13.42 4.12 25.25
C ALA A 177 -12.92 5.55 24.96
N PHE A 178 -13.84 6.48 24.64
CA PHE A 178 -13.52 7.87 24.35
C PHE A 178 -12.85 8.56 25.53
N ARG A 179 -13.41 8.44 26.74
CA ARG A 179 -12.80 9.00 27.95
C ARG A 179 -11.40 8.46 28.22
N GLN A 180 -11.17 7.18 27.92
CA GLN A 180 -9.83 6.59 28.07
C GLN A 180 -8.85 7.15 27.05
N LEU A 181 -9.21 7.18 25.76
CA LEU A 181 -8.32 7.64 24.69
C LEU A 181 -8.09 9.16 24.72
N ARG A 182 -9.09 9.95 25.14
CA ARG A 182 -8.95 11.40 25.33
C ARG A 182 -7.90 11.77 26.37
N ARG A 183 -7.63 10.91 27.35
CA ARG A 183 -6.53 11.12 28.32
C ARG A 183 -5.15 10.96 27.67
N LEU A 184 -5.04 10.11 26.65
CA LEU A 184 -3.81 9.88 25.89
C LEU A 184 -3.59 10.96 24.82
N GLN A 185 -4.67 11.48 24.23
CA GLN A 185 -4.64 12.57 23.26
C GLN A 185 -5.60 13.69 23.70
N PRO A 186 -5.15 14.64 24.56
CA PRO A 186 -6.01 15.68 25.12
C PRO A 186 -6.61 16.62 24.08
N THR A 187 -5.96 16.77 22.93
CA THR A 187 -6.35 17.69 21.85
C THR A 187 -6.63 16.93 20.55
N GLY A 188 -7.25 17.61 19.57
CA GLY A 188 -7.54 17.02 18.25
C GLY A 188 -8.63 15.95 18.26
N PRO A 189 -9.04 15.46 17.08
CA PRO A 189 -10.10 14.47 16.95
C PRO A 189 -9.61 13.06 17.31
N LEU A 190 -10.52 12.18 17.73
CA LEU A 190 -10.33 10.73 17.73
C LEU A 190 -11.07 10.14 16.52
N LEU A 191 -10.64 8.97 16.06
CA LEU A 191 -11.18 8.33 14.86
C LEU A 191 -12.10 7.17 15.22
N LEU A 192 -13.35 7.22 14.74
CA LEU A 192 -14.29 6.10 14.73
C LEU A 192 -14.21 5.42 13.38
N GLN A 193 -13.98 4.11 13.37
CA GLN A 193 -13.73 3.39 12.14
C GLN A 193 -14.46 2.05 12.12
N GLU A 194 -14.90 1.66 10.92
CA GLU A 194 -15.40 0.31 10.63
C GLU A 194 -14.39 -0.76 11.04
N MET A 195 -14.88 -1.93 11.45
CA MET A 195 -14.03 -3.09 11.74
C MET A 195 -13.62 -3.79 10.44
N GLY A 196 -12.35 -3.69 10.09
CA GLY A 196 -11.78 -4.45 8.98
C GLY A 196 -11.76 -5.96 9.25
N GLN A 197 -11.87 -6.75 8.18
CA GLN A 197 -11.88 -8.21 8.22
C GLN A 197 -11.10 -8.76 7.02
N GLY A 198 -10.43 -9.90 7.21
CA GLY A 198 -9.71 -10.56 6.14
C GLY A 198 -8.28 -10.93 6.53
N LEU A 199 -7.46 -11.18 5.52
CA LEU A 199 -6.02 -11.30 5.67
C LEU A 199 -5.40 -9.91 5.72
N GLU A 200 -4.47 -9.67 6.64
CA GLU A 200 -3.76 -8.39 6.70
C GLU A 200 -2.60 -8.40 5.70
N ALA A 201 -2.40 -7.27 5.05
CA ALA A 201 -1.34 -7.00 4.10
C ALA A 201 -0.71 -5.63 4.37
N PHE A 202 0.47 -5.45 3.79
CA PHE A 202 1.28 -4.25 3.85
C PHE A 202 1.54 -3.77 2.42
N VAL A 203 1.33 -2.48 2.16
CA VAL A 203 1.76 -1.83 0.93
C VAL A 203 2.50 -0.55 1.30
N GLY A 204 3.73 -0.39 0.83
CA GLY A 204 4.53 0.78 1.13
C GLY A 204 5.22 1.35 -0.09
N VAL A 205 5.54 2.64 -0.03
CA VAL A 205 6.32 3.35 -1.03
C VAL A 205 7.42 4.12 -0.32
N LEU A 206 8.62 4.05 -0.88
CA LEU A 206 9.74 4.91 -0.52
C LEU A 206 10.29 5.55 -1.79
N THR A 207 10.86 6.74 -1.69
CA THR A 207 11.57 7.36 -2.81
C THR A 207 13.06 7.34 -2.51
N ASP A 208 13.79 6.48 -3.23
CA ASP A 208 15.25 6.45 -3.15
C ASP A 208 15.85 7.52 -4.09
N PRO A 209 16.85 8.30 -3.66
CA PRO A 209 17.47 9.34 -4.51
C PRO A 209 18.13 8.82 -5.79
N SER A 210 18.56 7.55 -5.82
CA SER A 210 19.27 6.94 -6.95
C SER A 210 18.32 6.23 -7.90
N PHE A 211 17.26 5.61 -7.39
CA PHE A 211 16.37 4.75 -8.18
C PHE A 211 14.96 5.33 -8.38
N GLY A 212 14.60 6.37 -7.63
CA GLY A 212 13.24 6.91 -7.61
C GLY A 212 12.29 6.09 -6.71
N PRO A 213 10.98 6.20 -6.94
CA PRO A 213 9.97 5.56 -6.09
C PRO A 213 9.98 4.03 -6.24
N VAL A 214 10.06 3.32 -5.11
CA VAL A 214 10.01 1.86 -5.00
C VAL A 214 8.72 1.47 -4.28
N LEU A 215 7.92 0.61 -4.89
CA LEU A 215 6.77 -0.04 -4.28
C LEU A 215 7.21 -1.31 -3.56
N ALA A 216 6.72 -1.50 -2.33
CA ALA A 216 6.90 -2.70 -1.53
C ALA A 216 5.53 -3.31 -1.21
N PHE A 217 5.42 -4.63 -1.28
CA PHE A 217 4.20 -5.37 -0.94
C PHE A 217 4.53 -6.62 -0.12
N GLY A 218 3.66 -6.96 0.83
CA GLY A 218 3.70 -8.24 1.54
C GLY A 218 2.48 -8.49 2.39
N LEU A 219 2.46 -9.63 3.09
CA LEU A 219 1.38 -10.01 4.00
C LEU A 219 1.69 -9.58 5.44
N GLY A 220 0.74 -8.91 6.09
CA GLY A 220 0.91 -8.36 7.44
C GLY A 220 1.12 -9.42 8.52
N GLY A 221 1.49 -8.95 9.72
CA GLY A 221 1.81 -9.79 10.86
C GLY A 221 3.15 -10.52 10.68
N ILE A 222 3.20 -11.80 11.09
CA ILE A 222 4.45 -12.59 11.15
C ILE A 222 5.19 -12.69 9.80
N PHE A 223 4.46 -12.64 8.67
CA PHE A 223 5.03 -12.80 7.34
C PHE A 223 5.97 -11.64 6.97
N VAL A 224 5.62 -10.42 7.34
CA VAL A 224 6.47 -9.25 7.14
C VAL A 224 7.44 -9.04 8.31
N GLU A 225 6.99 -9.21 9.56
CA GLU A 225 7.79 -8.91 10.76
C GLU A 225 8.94 -9.89 11.00
N VAL A 226 8.73 -11.18 10.72
CA VAL A 226 9.68 -12.25 11.07
C VAL A 226 10.26 -12.93 9.84
N LEU A 227 9.46 -13.08 8.78
CA LEU A 227 9.87 -13.83 7.59
C LEU A 227 10.44 -12.94 6.48
N GLU A 228 10.37 -11.61 6.63
CA GLU A 228 10.82 -10.63 5.64
C GLU A 228 10.28 -10.93 4.22
N ASP A 229 9.03 -11.44 4.14
CA ASP A 229 8.40 -11.89 2.90
C ASP A 229 7.77 -10.70 2.17
N LEU A 230 8.62 -9.97 1.44
CA LEU A 230 8.26 -8.78 0.67
C LEU A 230 8.67 -8.90 -0.80
N SER A 231 7.85 -8.33 -1.68
CA SER A 231 8.17 -8.06 -3.07
C SER A 231 8.38 -6.58 -3.32
N PHE A 232 9.24 -6.25 -4.30
CA PHE A 232 9.60 -4.87 -4.62
C PHE A 232 9.58 -4.63 -6.13
N ARG A 233 9.12 -3.45 -6.55
CA ARG A 233 9.23 -2.97 -7.94
C ARG A 233 9.45 -1.46 -7.98
N LEU A 234 10.14 -0.98 -9.01
CA LEU A 234 10.21 0.46 -9.29
C LEU A 234 8.87 0.94 -9.84
N ILE A 235 8.43 2.12 -9.42
CA ILE A 235 7.25 2.79 -9.97
C ILE A 235 7.69 3.60 -11.20
N PRO A 236 6.97 3.54 -12.33
CA PRO A 236 5.64 2.94 -12.55
C PRO A 236 5.67 1.41 -12.70
N ILE A 237 4.62 0.73 -12.22
CA ILE A 237 4.41 -0.70 -12.45
C ILE A 237 3.26 -0.96 -13.43
N GLY A 238 3.36 -2.06 -14.17
CA GLY A 238 2.28 -2.61 -15.01
C GLY A 238 1.52 -3.73 -14.31
N ARG A 239 0.50 -4.27 -14.99
CA ARG A 239 -0.32 -5.39 -14.45
C ARG A 239 0.51 -6.66 -14.23
N GLU A 240 1.44 -6.95 -15.15
CA GLU A 240 2.34 -8.09 -15.03
C GLU A 240 3.24 -7.96 -13.80
N ASP A 241 3.84 -6.77 -13.59
CA ASP A 241 4.61 -6.48 -12.37
C ASP A 241 3.77 -6.70 -11.10
N ALA A 242 2.54 -6.15 -11.06
CA ALA A 242 1.65 -6.30 -9.90
C ALA A 242 1.35 -7.77 -9.60
N ARG A 243 1.08 -8.57 -10.63
CA ARG A 243 0.82 -10.00 -10.51
C ARG A 243 2.04 -10.76 -10.02
N GLU A 244 3.21 -10.51 -10.61
CA GLU A 244 4.47 -11.14 -10.19
C GLU A 244 4.81 -10.79 -8.74
N MET A 245 4.63 -9.53 -8.34
CA MET A 245 4.82 -9.09 -6.95
C MET A 245 3.98 -9.90 -5.96
N ILE A 246 2.77 -10.32 -6.36
CA ILE A 246 1.89 -11.12 -5.51
C ILE A 246 2.32 -12.60 -5.50
N GLU A 247 2.63 -13.15 -6.67
CA GLU A 247 2.98 -14.55 -6.86
C GLU A 247 4.38 -14.90 -6.28
N GLU A 248 5.31 -13.94 -6.21
CA GLU A 248 6.68 -14.16 -5.69
C GLU A 248 6.75 -14.25 -4.16
N LEU A 249 5.68 -13.89 -3.45
CA LEU A 249 5.61 -14.04 -2.00
C LEU A 249 5.66 -15.53 -1.61
N ARG A 250 6.50 -15.87 -0.64
CA ARG A 250 6.54 -17.23 -0.07
C ARG A 250 5.19 -17.61 0.55
N ALA A 251 4.48 -16.61 1.06
CA ALA A 251 3.15 -16.75 1.65
C ALA A 251 2.00 -16.61 0.62
N TYR A 252 2.27 -16.55 -0.69
CA TYR A 252 1.25 -16.59 -1.75
C TYR A 252 0.19 -17.71 -1.58
N PRO A 253 0.52 -18.93 -1.08
CA PRO A 253 -0.51 -19.94 -0.78
C PRO A 253 -1.61 -19.46 0.19
N ALA A 254 -1.32 -18.51 1.08
CA ALA A 254 -2.31 -17.91 1.98
C ALA A 254 -3.33 -17.02 1.24
N LEU A 255 -2.93 -16.45 0.09
CA LEU A 255 -3.80 -15.65 -0.78
C LEU A 255 -4.65 -16.53 -1.70
N SER A 256 -4.10 -17.64 -2.18
CA SER A 256 -4.75 -18.53 -3.16
C SER A 256 -5.71 -19.56 -2.55
N GLY A 257 -6.12 -19.39 -1.29
CA GLY A 257 -7.20 -20.18 -0.69
C GLY A 257 -6.82 -21.12 0.45
N ALA A 258 -5.57 -21.09 0.94
CA ALA A 258 -5.22 -21.90 2.11
C ALA A 258 -6.14 -21.56 3.30
N ARG A 259 -6.66 -22.60 3.97
CA ARG A 259 -7.62 -22.50 5.10
C ARG A 259 -8.98 -21.88 4.75
N GLY A 260 -9.39 -21.93 3.49
CA GLY A 260 -10.74 -21.53 3.05
C GLY A 260 -10.99 -20.03 3.00
N ARG A 261 -9.94 -19.21 3.16
CA ARG A 261 -10.02 -17.75 2.97
C ARG A 261 -9.70 -17.42 1.52
N ARG A 262 -10.66 -16.83 0.82
CA ARG A 262 -10.47 -16.34 -0.55
C ARG A 262 -10.12 -14.86 -0.50
N VAL A 263 -9.15 -14.47 -1.31
CA VAL A 263 -8.80 -13.07 -1.57
C VAL A 263 -9.11 -12.79 -3.03
N ASP A 264 -9.72 -11.64 -3.28
CA ASP A 264 -9.85 -11.10 -4.63
C ASP A 264 -8.47 -10.59 -5.11
N LEU A 265 -7.79 -11.44 -5.89
CA LEU A 265 -6.46 -11.13 -6.44
C LEU A 265 -6.52 -10.00 -7.46
N GLU A 266 -7.61 -9.85 -8.21
CA GLU A 266 -7.76 -8.77 -9.19
C GLU A 266 -7.88 -7.41 -8.48
N ALA A 267 -8.62 -7.36 -7.37
CA ALA A 267 -8.69 -6.17 -6.53
C ALA A 267 -7.34 -5.85 -5.87
N LEU A 268 -6.57 -6.86 -5.48
CA LEU A 268 -5.21 -6.68 -4.95
C LEU A 268 -4.24 -6.15 -6.02
N GLU A 269 -4.25 -6.67 -7.24
CA GLU A 269 -3.52 -6.08 -8.37
C GLU A 269 -3.94 -4.62 -8.59
N GLY A 270 -5.25 -4.35 -8.54
CA GLY A 270 -5.82 -3.01 -8.66
C GLY A 270 -5.32 -2.04 -7.57
N LEU A 271 -5.15 -2.51 -6.34
CA LEU A 271 -4.53 -1.74 -5.25
C LEU A 271 -3.09 -1.34 -5.60
N LEU A 272 -2.25 -2.30 -6.01
CA LEU A 272 -0.84 -2.03 -6.32
C LEU A 272 -0.70 -1.04 -7.50
N LEU A 273 -1.50 -1.24 -8.55
CA LEU A 273 -1.57 -0.32 -9.68
C LEU A 273 -2.05 1.08 -9.25
N GLY A 274 -3.09 1.15 -8.42
CA GLY A 274 -3.63 2.42 -7.91
C GLY A 274 -2.63 3.19 -7.05
N VAL A 275 -1.82 2.49 -6.23
CA VAL A 275 -0.71 3.11 -5.50
C VAL A 275 0.37 3.61 -6.46
N SER A 276 0.72 2.83 -7.50
CA SER A 276 1.65 3.26 -8.54
C SER A 276 1.19 4.54 -9.23
N ASP A 277 -0.08 4.59 -9.66
CA ASP A 277 -0.67 5.75 -10.32
C ASP A 277 -0.77 6.97 -9.40
N LEU A 278 -1.08 6.76 -8.12
CA LEU A 278 -1.06 7.81 -7.11
C LEU A 278 0.32 8.46 -6.98
N VAL A 279 1.38 7.67 -6.87
CA VAL A 279 2.75 8.18 -6.73
C VAL A 279 3.18 8.90 -8.01
N LYS A 280 2.88 8.36 -9.19
CA LYS A 280 3.16 9.03 -10.48
C LYS A 280 2.46 10.37 -10.60
N ALA A 281 1.21 10.46 -10.13
CA ALA A 281 0.43 11.69 -10.16
C ALA A 281 0.84 12.71 -9.10
N ARG A 282 1.57 12.28 -8.06
CA ARG A 282 2.02 13.13 -6.95
C ARG A 282 3.52 12.93 -6.68
N PRO A 283 4.41 13.51 -7.50
CA PRO A 283 5.86 13.38 -7.33
C PRO A 283 6.38 13.93 -5.98
N GLN A 284 5.61 14.76 -5.29
CA GLN A 284 5.95 15.23 -3.95
C GLN A 284 5.75 14.14 -2.89
N LEU A 285 5.08 13.04 -3.18
CA LEU A 285 4.88 11.95 -2.23
C LEU A 285 6.19 11.16 -2.09
N LEU A 286 6.85 11.33 -0.95
CA LEU A 286 8.17 10.75 -0.68
C LEU A 286 8.04 9.35 -0.06
N GLU A 287 7.09 9.19 0.85
CA GLU A 287 6.86 7.93 1.57
C GLU A 287 5.36 7.66 1.72
N MET A 288 4.98 6.38 1.61
CA MET A 288 3.65 5.87 1.94
C MET A 288 3.79 4.57 2.71
N ASP A 289 2.97 4.42 3.74
CA ASP A 289 2.82 3.18 4.49
C ASP A 289 1.32 2.92 4.70
N LEU A 290 0.82 1.86 4.06
CA LEU A 290 -0.55 1.37 4.18
C LEU A 290 -0.53 0.09 5.01
N ASN A 291 -0.85 0.23 6.31
CA ASN A 291 -0.73 -0.87 7.25
C ASN A 291 -1.74 -0.80 8.42
N PRO A 292 -2.67 -1.77 8.56
CA PRO A 292 -2.89 -2.89 7.66
C PRO A 292 -3.74 -2.49 6.45
N VAL A 293 -3.60 -3.25 5.37
CA VAL A 293 -4.62 -3.40 4.34
C VAL A 293 -5.33 -4.73 4.57
N PHE A 294 -6.65 -4.70 4.71
CA PHE A 294 -7.45 -5.91 4.83
C PHE A 294 -7.79 -6.45 3.44
N LEU A 295 -7.51 -7.73 3.21
CA LEU A 295 -7.77 -8.46 1.97
C LEU A 295 -8.85 -9.53 2.20
N SER A 296 -9.87 -9.52 1.35
CA SER A 296 -11.03 -10.41 1.44
C SER A 296 -11.52 -10.82 0.05
N GLU A 297 -12.57 -11.64 -0.01
CA GLU A 297 -13.25 -11.98 -1.26
C GLU A 297 -14.03 -10.82 -1.87
N ASP A 298 -14.35 -9.78 -1.07
CA ASP A 298 -15.02 -8.55 -1.52
C ASP A 298 -14.02 -7.43 -1.91
N GLY A 299 -12.76 -7.80 -2.14
CA GLY A 299 -11.66 -6.88 -2.43
C GLY A 299 -10.87 -6.48 -1.19
N TYR A 300 -10.31 -5.27 -1.23
CA TYR A 300 -9.45 -4.74 -0.17
C TYR A 300 -10.05 -3.52 0.54
N ARG A 301 -9.59 -3.27 1.78
CA ARG A 301 -9.86 -2.05 2.54
C ARG A 301 -8.61 -1.59 3.29
N ILE A 302 -8.11 -0.40 2.98
CA ILE A 302 -7.00 0.22 3.71
C ILE A 302 -7.51 0.70 5.08
N CYS A 303 -6.84 0.28 6.15
CA CYS A 303 -7.24 0.59 7.52
C CYS A 303 -6.55 1.85 8.07
N ASP A 304 -5.25 1.94 7.86
CA ASP A 304 -4.44 3.05 8.35
C ASP A 304 -3.44 3.44 7.27
N ALA A 305 -3.02 4.70 7.31
CA ALA A 305 -2.09 5.25 6.35
C ALA A 305 -1.19 6.29 7.00
N ARG A 306 0.10 6.23 6.67
CA ARG A 306 1.08 7.27 6.94
C ARG A 306 1.68 7.71 5.62
N ILE A 307 1.66 9.01 5.36
CA ILE A 307 2.18 9.60 4.12
C ILE A 307 3.13 10.74 4.48
N ILE A 308 4.28 10.81 3.81
CA ILE A 308 5.18 11.95 3.86
C ILE A 308 5.21 12.58 2.48
N GLN A 309 4.99 13.89 2.45
CA GLN A 309 5.04 14.69 1.24
C GLN A 309 6.12 15.77 1.36
N ALA A 310 6.89 16.00 0.31
CA ALA A 310 7.78 17.16 0.19
C ALA A 310 7.00 18.49 0.34
N PRO A 311 7.67 19.59 0.69
CA PRO A 311 7.04 20.88 0.97
C PRO A 311 6.29 21.48 -0.22
#